data_AF-A0A0G2DS32-F1
#
_entry.id   AF-A0A0G2DS32-F1
#
_cell.length_a   1.000
_cell.length_b   1.000
_cell.length_c   1.000
_cell.angle_alpha   90.00
_cell.angle_beta   90.00
_cell.angle_gamma   90.00
#
_symmetry.space_group_name_H-M   'P 1'
#
loop_
_entity.id
_entity.type
_entity.pdbx_description
1 polymer ?
#
loop_
_entity_poly.entity_id
_entity_poly.type
_entity_poly.pdbx_seq_one_letter_code
_entity_poly.pdbx_strand_id
1 'polypeptide(L)'
;MGSESRIRVLVVGTGGVGTMASVALEKSGRATVTSVLRSNYDQVKAHGFEIDSCDHGKLSGWRPSHSKRTRHEPFDYVVVTMKNIPEVSNIPEVIRPAVTDGHTAIVLIQNGIGIEQPLVDAFPRSVVLSGVSFVGAHQRINGSVVHDDHDDWALGAFHNPNLDPTAERAKADEFGAIYNATPADCEVVDDIVYKR
;
A
#
# COMPACT_ATOMS: atom_id res chain seq x y z
N MET A 1 26.09 -6.11 -14.28
CA MET A 1 25.13 -6.44 -13.21
C MET A 1 23.77 -6.02 -13.74
N GLY A 2 22.96 -6.98 -14.18
CA GLY A 2 21.66 -6.68 -14.77
C GLY A 2 20.79 -5.99 -13.73
N SER A 3 20.11 -4.91 -14.10
CA SER A 3 19.09 -4.32 -13.24
C SER A 3 18.01 -5.38 -13.03
N GLU A 4 17.92 -5.96 -11.85
CA GLU A 4 16.67 -6.63 -11.45
C GLU A 4 15.55 -5.61 -11.63
N SER A 5 14.51 -5.98 -12.38
CA SER A 5 13.34 -5.13 -12.57
C SER A 5 12.67 -4.92 -11.23
N ARG A 6 12.67 -3.68 -10.72
CA ARG A 6 12.00 -3.33 -9.47
C ARG A 6 10.50 -3.58 -9.57
N ILE A 7 9.91 -4.03 -8.47
CA ILE A 7 8.47 -4.27 -8.32
C ILE A 7 7.75 -2.93 -8.43
N ARG A 8 6.76 -2.82 -9.31
CA ARG A 8 6.00 -1.59 -9.50
C ARG A 8 4.81 -1.59 -8.56
N VAL A 9 4.83 -0.67 -7.61
CA VAL A 9 3.78 -0.55 -6.60
C VAL A 9 3.03 0.75 -6.79
N LEU A 10 1.72 0.65 -6.77
CA LEU A 10 0.83 1.79 -6.83
C LEU A 10 0.15 2.01 -5.48
N VAL A 11 0.33 3.19 -4.88
CA VAL A 11 -0.30 3.54 -3.61
C VAL A 11 -1.53 4.42 -3.85
N VAL A 12 -2.67 3.96 -3.35
CA VAL A 12 -4.00 4.58 -3.42
C VAL A 12 -4.36 5.10 -2.03
N GLY A 13 -4.42 6.42 -1.88
CA GLY A 13 -4.54 7.04 -0.57
C GLY A 13 -3.16 7.44 -0.07
N THR A 14 -2.96 8.74 0.11
CA THR A 14 -1.66 9.36 0.43
C THR A 14 -1.86 10.35 1.58
N GLY A 15 -2.61 9.90 2.59
CA GLY A 15 -2.61 10.51 3.93
C GLY A 15 -1.38 10.06 4.72
N GLY A 16 -1.45 10.04 6.05
CA GLY A 16 -0.34 9.57 6.90
C GLY A 16 0.11 8.15 6.56
N VAL A 17 -0.76 7.15 6.75
CA VAL A 17 -0.49 5.73 6.48
C VAL A 17 0.06 5.50 5.06
N GLY A 18 -0.65 5.97 4.04
CA GLY A 18 -0.22 5.78 2.66
C GLY A 18 1.09 6.47 2.30
N THR A 19 1.43 7.57 2.96
CA THR A 19 2.74 8.22 2.78
C THR A 19 3.84 7.37 3.41
N MET A 20 3.63 6.84 4.62
CA MET A 20 4.61 5.97 5.28
C MET A 20 4.80 4.65 4.53
N ALA A 21 3.71 4.02 4.07
CA ALA A 21 3.80 2.85 3.20
C ALA A 21 4.61 3.15 1.92
N SER A 22 4.41 4.33 1.31
CA SER A 22 5.20 4.74 0.15
C SER A 22 6.69 4.91 0.49
N VAL A 23 7.01 5.46 1.67
CA VAL A 23 8.40 5.59 2.15
C VAL A 23 9.05 4.24 2.37
N ALA A 24 8.39 3.33 3.09
CA ALA A 24 8.89 1.98 3.37
C ALA A 24 9.16 1.22 2.06
N LEU A 25 8.19 1.20 1.15
CA LEU A 25 8.32 0.52 -0.14
C LEU A 25 9.46 1.10 -0.99
N GLU A 26 9.58 2.43 -1.08
CA GLU A 26 10.65 3.05 -1.89
C GLU A 26 12.03 2.85 -1.24
N LYS A 27 12.13 2.97 0.09
CA LYS A 27 13.39 2.76 0.84
C LYS A 27 13.86 1.31 0.87
N SER A 28 12.98 0.34 0.61
CA SER A 28 13.37 -1.07 0.44
C SER A 28 14.40 -1.28 -0.66
N GLY A 29 14.47 -0.37 -1.65
CA GLY A 29 15.29 -0.51 -2.85
C GLY A 29 14.77 -1.57 -3.84
N ARG A 30 13.68 -2.27 -3.51
CA ARG A 30 13.08 -3.38 -4.28
C ARG A 30 11.84 -2.95 -5.08
N ALA A 31 11.21 -1.84 -4.67
CA ALA A 31 10.03 -1.31 -5.34
C ALA A 31 10.27 0.06 -5.97
N THR A 32 9.50 0.34 -7.03
CA THR A 32 9.32 1.67 -7.62
C THR A 32 7.90 2.11 -7.31
N VAL A 33 7.75 3.16 -6.50
CA VAL A 33 6.45 3.59 -6.01
C VAL A 33 5.84 4.67 -6.91
N THR A 34 4.59 4.43 -7.31
CA THR A 34 3.70 5.46 -7.84
C THR A 34 2.66 5.80 -6.79
N SER A 35 2.65 7.03 -6.29
CA SER A 35 1.63 7.47 -5.34
C SER A 35 0.58 8.34 -6.03
N VAL A 36 -0.70 8.05 -5.75
CA VAL A 36 -1.80 8.89 -6.25
C VAL A 36 -2.18 9.92 -5.22
N LEU A 37 -2.06 11.18 -5.64
CA LEU A 37 -2.30 12.36 -4.82
C LEU A 37 -3.50 13.12 -5.40
N ARG A 38 -4.41 13.54 -4.52
CA ARG A 38 -5.53 14.44 -4.88
C ARG A 38 -5.25 15.86 -4.43
N SER A 39 -5.70 16.22 -3.23
CA SER A 39 -5.55 17.54 -2.62
C SER A 39 -4.10 17.99 -2.48
N ASN A 40 -3.18 17.04 -2.27
CA ASN A 40 -1.77 17.36 -2.02
C ASN A 40 -0.89 17.31 -3.27
N TYR A 41 -1.45 17.00 -4.45
CA TYR A 41 -0.64 16.75 -5.64
C TYR A 41 0.27 17.93 -6.00
N ASP A 42 -0.28 19.15 -6.05
CA ASP A 42 0.50 20.32 -6.48
C ASP A 42 1.59 20.68 -5.46
N GLN A 43 1.27 20.59 -4.16
CA GLN A 43 2.22 20.83 -3.08
C GLN A 43 3.36 19.80 -3.09
N VAL A 44 3.04 18.51 -3.20
CA VAL A 44 4.06 17.44 -3.18
C VAL A 44 4.89 17.45 -4.45
N LYS A 45 4.28 17.77 -5.60
CA LYS A 45 5.02 17.94 -6.85
C LYS A 45 6.05 19.07 -6.73
N ALA A 46 5.62 20.23 -6.24
CA ALA A 46 6.48 21.40 -6.11
C ALA A 46 7.54 21.25 -5.01
N HIS A 47 7.16 20.76 -3.83
CA HIS A 47 7.99 20.82 -2.62
C HIS A 47 8.33 19.45 -2.04
N GLY A 48 7.56 18.41 -2.34
CA GLY A 48 7.65 17.11 -1.68
C GLY A 48 6.90 17.09 -0.35
N PHE A 49 6.97 15.95 0.33
CA PHE A 49 6.49 15.78 1.70
C PHE A 49 7.57 16.18 2.69
N GLU A 50 7.14 16.80 3.80
CA GLU A 50 7.96 16.98 4.99
C GLU A 50 7.55 15.93 6.02
N ILE A 51 8.42 14.94 6.27
CA ILE A 51 8.10 13.77 7.08
C ILE A 51 8.95 13.80 8.34
N ASP A 52 8.31 13.71 9.50
CA ASP A 52 8.96 13.44 10.79
C ASP A 52 8.54 12.03 11.24
N SER A 53 9.49 11.10 11.30
CA SER A 53 9.21 9.68 11.51
C SER A 53 10.09 9.08 12.58
N CYS A 54 9.47 8.35 13.52
CA CYS A 54 10.19 7.55 14.51
C CYS A 54 11.10 6.50 13.87
N ASP A 55 10.69 5.90 12.76
CA ASP A 55 11.39 4.78 12.10
C ASP A 55 12.36 5.23 11.01
N HIS A 56 12.06 6.34 10.34
CA HIS A 56 12.80 6.77 9.17
C HIS A 56 13.54 8.10 9.34
N GLY A 57 13.44 8.70 10.53
CA GLY A 57 13.94 10.04 10.81
C GLY A 57 13.22 11.13 10.03
N LYS A 58 13.85 12.30 9.94
CA LYS A 58 13.31 13.46 9.23
C LYS A 58 13.62 13.38 7.73
N LEU A 59 12.60 13.44 6.89
CA LEU A 59 12.73 13.46 5.43
C LEU A 59 12.13 14.76 4.90
N SER A 60 13.01 15.67 4.43
CA SER A 60 12.60 16.94 3.85
C SER A 60 12.51 16.84 2.33
N GLY A 61 11.44 17.38 1.75
CA GLY A 61 11.15 17.35 0.32
C GLY A 61 11.07 15.94 -0.29
N TRP A 62 10.67 14.94 0.50
CA TRP A 62 10.59 13.56 0.03
C TRP A 62 9.51 13.38 -1.04
N ARG A 63 9.80 12.59 -2.08
CA ARG A 63 8.86 12.28 -3.16
C ARG A 63 8.95 10.79 -3.50
N PRO A 64 7.82 10.14 -3.83
CA PRO A 64 7.84 8.82 -4.45
C PRO A 64 8.49 8.91 -5.84
N SER A 65 8.94 7.77 -6.38
CA SER A 65 9.47 7.69 -7.74
C SER A 65 8.53 8.35 -8.77
N HIS A 66 7.22 8.14 -8.63
CA HIS A 66 6.21 8.78 -9.47
C HIS A 66 5.04 9.32 -8.64
N SER A 67 4.52 10.48 -9.06
CA SER A 67 3.28 11.06 -8.53
C SER A 67 2.29 11.28 -9.67
N LYS A 68 1.07 10.75 -9.53
CA LYS A 68 0.04 10.84 -10.57
C LYS A 68 -1.32 11.24 -9.99
N ARG A 69 -2.16 11.85 -10.83
CA ARG A 69 -3.59 12.09 -10.52
C ARG A 69 -4.49 10.94 -10.99
N THR A 70 -4.08 10.21 -12.04
CA THR A 70 -4.81 9.06 -12.61
C THR A 70 -3.86 7.87 -12.90
N ARG A 71 -4.43 6.69 -13.13
CA ARG A 71 -3.71 5.41 -13.20
C ARG A 71 -3.97 4.74 -14.56
N HIS A 72 -2.92 4.49 -15.36
CA HIS A 72 -3.04 3.88 -16.70
C HIS A 72 -1.89 2.92 -17.05
N GLU A 73 -1.18 2.41 -16.05
CA GLU A 73 -0.07 1.48 -16.26
C GLU A 73 -0.33 0.20 -15.46
N PRO A 74 0.18 -0.96 -15.93
CA PRO A 74 0.12 -2.17 -15.13
C PRO A 74 0.96 -1.99 -13.86
N PHE A 75 0.59 -2.65 -12.78
CA PHE A 75 1.35 -2.68 -11.52
C PHE A 75 1.37 -4.10 -10.98
N ASP A 76 2.46 -4.46 -10.31
CA ASP A 76 2.56 -5.75 -9.61
C ASP A 76 1.68 -5.73 -8.35
N TYR A 77 1.67 -4.59 -7.65
CA TYR A 77 0.86 -4.36 -6.46
C TYR A 77 0.09 -3.05 -6.52
N VAL A 78 -1.17 -3.09 -6.07
CA VAL A 78 -1.97 -1.91 -5.76
C VAL A 78 -2.24 -1.89 -4.26
N VAL A 79 -1.59 -0.97 -3.55
CA VAL A 79 -1.74 -0.77 -2.11
C VAL A 79 -2.81 0.28 -1.87
N VAL A 80 -3.82 -0.06 -1.07
CA VAL A 80 -4.95 0.81 -0.77
C VAL A 80 -4.94 1.19 0.70
N THR A 81 -4.82 2.49 0.99
CA THR A 81 -4.77 3.07 2.35
C THR A 81 -5.84 4.16 2.56
N MET A 82 -6.76 4.32 1.61
CA MET A 82 -7.90 5.23 1.76
C MET A 82 -8.78 4.79 2.92
N LYS A 83 -9.43 5.71 3.63
CA LYS A 83 -10.45 5.30 4.60
C LYS A 83 -11.60 4.62 3.86
N ASN A 84 -11.98 3.41 4.27
CA ASN A 84 -13.17 2.75 3.75
C ASN A 84 -14.42 3.41 4.35
N ILE A 85 -15.01 4.35 3.62
CA ILE A 85 -16.27 5.00 3.99
C ILE A 85 -17.29 4.57 2.91
N PRO A 86 -18.15 3.57 3.19
CA PRO A 86 -19.02 2.97 2.16
C PRO A 86 -19.88 3.99 1.39
N GLU A 87 -20.28 5.07 2.06
CA GLU A 87 -21.09 6.16 1.49
C GLU A 87 -20.32 7.05 0.51
N VAL A 88 -18.99 7.03 0.55
CA VAL A 88 -18.11 8.00 -0.13
C VAL A 88 -17.14 7.33 -1.10
N SER A 89 -16.81 6.05 -0.90
CA SER A 89 -15.79 5.37 -1.70
C SER A 89 -16.16 3.93 -2.04
N ASN A 90 -16.31 3.66 -3.35
CA ASN A 90 -16.29 2.31 -3.89
C ASN A 90 -14.84 1.95 -4.28
N ILE A 91 -14.13 1.27 -3.38
CA ILE A 91 -12.71 0.93 -3.57
C ILE A 91 -12.46 0.14 -4.86
N PRO A 92 -13.22 -0.94 -5.16
CA PRO A 92 -13.09 -1.65 -6.44
C PRO A 92 -13.09 -0.72 -7.66
N GLU A 93 -14.06 0.18 -7.77
CA GLU A 93 -14.15 1.09 -8.92
C GLU A 93 -12.99 2.09 -8.96
N VAL A 94 -12.51 2.57 -7.80
CA VAL A 94 -11.38 3.51 -7.73
C VAL A 94 -10.07 2.86 -8.22
N ILE A 95 -9.85 1.57 -7.93
CA ILE A 95 -8.61 0.89 -8.29
C ILE A 95 -8.68 0.13 -9.62
N ARG A 96 -9.88 -0.15 -10.14
CA ARG A 96 -10.10 -0.92 -11.38
C ARG A 96 -9.17 -0.51 -12.55
N PRO A 97 -8.93 0.79 -12.83
CA PRO A 97 -8.05 1.19 -13.94
C PRO A 97 -6.57 0.78 -13.78
N ALA A 98 -6.16 0.35 -12.59
CA ALA A 98 -4.80 -0.07 -12.27
C ALA A 98 -4.63 -1.57 -12.03
N VAL A 99 -5.73 -2.32 -11.94
CA VAL A 99 -5.69 -3.76 -11.69
C VAL A 99 -5.62 -4.48 -13.02
N THR A 100 -4.50 -5.16 -13.26
CA THR A 100 -4.31 -6.04 -14.42
C THR A 100 -4.75 -7.45 -14.04
N ASP A 101 -5.76 -7.97 -14.74
CA ASP A 101 -6.35 -9.29 -14.49
C ASP A 101 -5.30 -10.40 -14.49
N GLY A 102 -5.27 -11.24 -13.45
CA GLY A 102 -4.32 -12.35 -13.31
C GLY A 102 -2.86 -11.94 -13.05
N HIS A 103 -2.57 -10.65 -12.85
CA HIS A 103 -1.22 -10.15 -12.60
C HIS A 103 -1.12 -9.31 -11.32
N THR A 104 -1.97 -8.30 -11.20
CA THR A 104 -1.89 -7.34 -10.09
C THR A 104 -2.45 -7.96 -8.82
N ALA A 105 -1.66 -7.95 -7.74
CA ALA A 105 -2.11 -8.22 -6.38
C ALA A 105 -2.59 -6.91 -5.71
N ILE A 106 -3.60 -7.01 -4.86
CA ILE A 106 -4.20 -5.88 -4.16
C ILE A 106 -3.84 -6.00 -2.68
N VAL A 107 -3.33 -4.93 -2.08
CA VAL A 107 -2.94 -4.91 -0.65
C VAL A 107 -3.80 -3.88 0.07
N LEU A 108 -4.51 -4.29 1.11
CA LEU A 108 -5.36 -3.43 1.91
C LEU A 108 -4.67 -3.09 3.23
N ILE A 109 -4.30 -1.82 3.44
CA ILE A 109 -3.77 -1.34 4.72
C ILE A 109 -4.79 -0.34 5.27
N GLN A 110 -5.90 -0.87 5.77
CA GLN A 110 -7.06 -0.10 6.22
C GLN A 110 -7.79 -0.80 7.35
N ASN A 111 -8.31 0.02 8.26
CA ASN A 111 -9.24 -0.44 9.28
C ASN A 111 -10.60 -0.80 8.66
N GLY A 112 -11.24 -1.83 9.20
CA GLY A 112 -12.55 -2.30 8.77
C GLY A 112 -12.71 -3.80 8.95
N ILE A 113 -13.93 -4.30 8.75
CA ILE A 113 -14.26 -5.74 8.75
C ILE A 113 -14.96 -6.04 7.44
N GLY A 114 -14.61 -7.15 6.79
CA GLY A 114 -15.23 -7.59 5.53
C GLY A 114 -14.93 -6.65 4.37
N ILE A 115 -13.77 -5.98 4.39
CA ILE A 115 -13.34 -5.04 3.35
C ILE A 115 -12.73 -5.75 2.14
N GLU A 116 -12.41 -7.04 2.28
CA GLU A 116 -11.73 -7.88 1.31
C GLU A 116 -12.70 -8.49 0.28
N GLN A 117 -13.86 -8.96 0.75
CA GLN A 117 -14.83 -9.66 -0.10
C GLN A 117 -15.25 -8.87 -1.36
N PRO A 118 -15.55 -7.56 -1.27
CA PRO A 118 -15.88 -6.77 -2.47
C PRO A 118 -14.75 -6.72 -3.52
N LEU A 119 -13.49 -6.89 -3.09
CA LEU A 119 -12.33 -6.89 -3.99
C LEU A 119 -12.17 -8.25 -4.66
N VAL A 120 -12.39 -9.34 -3.92
CA VAL A 120 -12.42 -10.71 -4.50
C VAL A 120 -13.53 -10.82 -5.54
N ASP A 121 -14.72 -10.30 -5.24
CA ASP A 121 -15.86 -10.34 -6.17
C ASP A 121 -15.59 -9.52 -7.45
N ALA A 122 -14.93 -8.35 -7.30
CA ALA A 122 -14.65 -7.46 -8.42
C ALA A 122 -13.41 -7.87 -9.26
N PHE A 123 -12.46 -8.59 -8.65
CA PHE A 123 -11.18 -9.00 -9.24
C PHE A 123 -10.91 -10.49 -8.94
N PRO A 124 -11.70 -11.41 -9.52
CA PRO A 124 -11.68 -12.84 -9.14
C PRO A 124 -10.35 -13.55 -9.43
N ARG A 125 -9.45 -12.95 -10.21
CA ARG A 125 -8.13 -13.51 -10.54
C ARG A 125 -6.96 -12.76 -9.91
N SER A 126 -7.23 -11.81 -9.01
CA SER A 126 -6.22 -11.08 -8.26
C SER A 126 -6.09 -11.65 -6.86
N VAL A 127 -4.84 -11.77 -6.39
CA VAL A 127 -4.57 -12.04 -4.98
C VAL A 127 -4.95 -10.80 -4.18
N VAL A 128 -5.69 -10.98 -3.09
CA VAL A 128 -6.04 -9.91 -2.13
C VAL A 128 -5.28 -10.17 -0.85
N LEU A 129 -4.34 -9.29 -0.53
CA LEU A 129 -3.63 -9.26 0.74
C LEU A 129 -4.30 -8.25 1.66
N SER A 130 -4.53 -8.67 2.90
CA SER A 130 -5.15 -7.89 3.95
C SER A 130 -4.10 -7.59 5.02
N GLY A 131 -4.06 -6.33 5.45
CA GLY A 131 -3.16 -5.84 6.48
C GLY A 131 -3.92 -5.28 7.67
N VAL A 132 -3.49 -5.66 8.88
CA VAL A 132 -3.92 -5.07 10.14
C VAL A 132 -2.73 -4.30 10.69
N SER A 133 -2.77 -2.97 10.59
CA SER A 133 -1.63 -2.10 10.94
C SER A 133 -1.93 -1.24 12.16
N PHE A 134 -0.99 -1.25 13.10
CA PHE A 134 -0.96 -0.41 14.29
C PHE A 134 0.03 0.74 14.09
N VAL A 135 -0.26 1.62 13.14
CA VAL A 135 0.61 2.74 12.79
C VAL A 135 0.06 4.08 13.29
N GLY A 136 0.93 4.84 13.97
CA GLY A 136 0.69 6.24 14.31
C GLY A 136 1.16 7.13 13.17
N ALA A 137 0.31 7.38 12.17
CA ALA A 137 0.66 8.27 11.04
C ALA A 137 -0.48 9.22 10.68
N HIS A 138 -0.21 10.52 10.78
CA HIS A 138 -1.19 11.55 10.45
C HIS A 138 -0.60 12.67 9.58
N GLN A 139 -1.43 13.14 8.66
CA GLN A 139 -1.06 14.25 7.80
C GLN A 139 -1.45 15.58 8.44
N ARG A 140 -0.49 16.52 8.47
CA ARG A 140 -0.67 17.92 8.88
C ARG A 140 -0.88 18.82 7.65
N ILE A 141 -1.09 20.11 7.90
CA ILE A 141 -1.25 21.14 6.86
C ILE A 141 0.01 21.18 5.96
N ASN A 142 -0.19 21.55 4.69
CA ASN A 142 0.88 21.76 3.69
C ASN A 142 1.75 20.54 3.37
N GLY A 143 1.19 19.32 3.40
CA GLY A 143 1.94 18.13 2.99
C GLY A 143 2.97 17.64 4.01
N SER A 144 2.87 18.08 5.26
CA SER A 144 3.66 17.50 6.35
C SER A 144 3.01 16.21 6.86
N VAL A 145 3.81 15.20 7.16
CA VAL A 145 3.38 13.93 7.77
C VAL A 145 4.17 13.71 9.05
N VAL A 146 3.48 13.29 10.11
CA VAL A 146 4.09 12.84 11.35
C VAL A 146 3.79 11.37 11.53
N HIS A 147 4.84 10.62 11.81
CA HIS A 147 4.82 9.21 12.13
C HIS A 147 5.39 9.02 13.53
N ASP A 148 4.49 8.89 14.50
CA ASP A 148 4.76 9.00 15.94
C ASP A 148 4.64 7.67 16.71
N ASP A 149 4.20 6.61 16.05
CA ASP A 149 4.22 5.24 16.59
C ASP A 149 4.81 4.28 15.55
N HIS A 150 5.52 3.25 16.03
CA HIS A 150 6.22 2.29 15.18
C HIS A 150 5.26 1.53 14.26
N ASP A 151 5.66 1.27 13.01
CA ASP A 151 4.82 0.51 12.07
C ASP A 151 4.95 -1.00 12.34
N ASP A 152 4.09 -1.48 13.24
CA ASP A 152 3.88 -2.91 13.54
C ASP A 152 2.55 -3.36 12.92
N TRP A 153 2.60 -4.40 12.09
CA TRP A 153 1.42 -4.86 11.38
C TRP A 153 1.47 -6.33 10.96
N ALA A 154 0.30 -6.96 10.90
CA ALA A 154 0.13 -8.28 10.34
C ALA A 154 -0.37 -8.20 8.89
N LEU A 155 0.17 -9.06 8.02
CA LEU A 155 -0.21 -9.19 6.61
C LEU A 155 -0.55 -10.65 6.31
N GLY A 156 -1.68 -10.90 5.66
CA GLY A 156 -2.00 -12.23 5.18
C GLY A 156 -2.90 -12.19 3.95
N ALA A 157 -2.92 -13.28 3.20
CA ALA A 157 -3.84 -13.39 2.08
C ALA A 157 -5.27 -13.62 2.59
N PHE A 158 -6.22 -12.90 2.00
CA PHE A 158 -7.63 -13.22 2.15
C PHE A 158 -8.00 -14.23 1.06
N HIS A 159 -8.39 -15.43 1.46
CA HIS A 159 -8.54 -16.55 0.53
C HIS A 159 -9.57 -16.26 -0.57
N ASN A 160 -9.10 -16.27 -1.82
CA ASN A 160 -9.91 -16.22 -3.02
C ASN A 160 -10.13 -17.66 -3.54
N PRO A 161 -11.36 -18.16 -3.60
CA PRO A 161 -11.66 -19.55 -3.98
C PRO A 161 -11.30 -19.88 -5.43
N ASN A 162 -10.97 -18.88 -6.26
CA ASN A 162 -10.56 -19.06 -7.65
C ASN A 162 -9.03 -19.19 -7.81
N LEU A 163 -8.26 -19.08 -6.73
CA LEU A 163 -6.79 -19.07 -6.75
C LEU A 163 -6.21 -20.23 -5.94
N ASP A 164 -4.96 -20.57 -6.26
CA ASP A 164 -4.16 -21.51 -5.47
C ASP A 164 -3.68 -20.81 -4.18
N PRO A 165 -4.02 -21.32 -2.97
CA PRO A 165 -3.55 -20.77 -1.71
C PRO A 165 -2.02 -20.62 -1.62
N THR A 166 -1.27 -21.47 -2.33
CA THR A 166 0.19 -21.39 -2.39
C THR A 166 0.65 -20.12 -3.11
N ALA A 167 -0.04 -19.73 -4.19
CA ALA A 167 0.25 -18.50 -4.92
C ALA A 167 -0.14 -17.26 -4.10
N GLU A 168 -1.24 -17.34 -3.35
CA GLU A 168 -1.66 -16.30 -2.42
C GLU A 168 -0.62 -16.08 -1.32
N ARG A 169 -0.15 -17.16 -0.69
CA ARG A 169 0.91 -17.14 0.31
C ARG A 169 2.22 -16.59 -0.25
N ALA A 170 2.64 -17.03 -1.43
CA ALA A 170 3.86 -16.54 -2.07
C ALA A 170 3.82 -15.02 -2.29
N LYS A 171 2.65 -14.45 -2.61
CA LYS A 171 2.47 -12.99 -2.72
C LYS A 171 2.52 -12.28 -1.37
N ALA A 172 1.96 -12.87 -0.32
CA ALA A 172 2.08 -12.32 1.03
C ALA A 172 3.55 -12.29 1.49
N ASP A 173 4.29 -13.38 1.28
CA ASP A 173 5.71 -13.48 1.63
C ASP A 173 6.57 -12.51 0.80
N GLU A 174 6.32 -12.38 -0.52
CA GLU A 174 6.99 -11.41 -1.39
C GLU A 174 6.79 -9.98 -0.89
N PHE A 175 5.53 -9.59 -0.63
CA PHE A 175 5.24 -8.23 -0.17
C PHE A 175 5.80 -7.94 1.23
N GLY A 176 5.64 -8.87 2.17
CA GLY A 176 6.19 -8.75 3.52
C GLY A 176 7.72 -8.60 3.50
N ALA A 177 8.42 -9.35 2.64
CA ALA A 177 9.87 -9.24 2.49
C ALA A 177 10.32 -7.89 1.89
N ILE A 178 9.49 -7.21 1.10
CA ILE A 178 9.77 -5.85 0.62
C ILE A 178 9.64 -4.86 1.77
N TYR A 179 8.57 -4.97 2.56
CA TYR A 179 8.29 -4.04 3.66
C TYR A 179 9.34 -4.17 4.79
N ASN A 180 9.68 -5.41 5.16
CA ASN A 180 10.70 -5.77 6.17
C ASN A 180 12.15 -5.51 5.73
N ALA A 181 12.38 -5.03 4.49
CA ALA A 181 13.68 -4.48 4.11
C ALA A 181 13.93 -3.07 4.70
N THR A 182 12.97 -2.56 5.46
CA THR A 182 13.04 -1.30 6.21
C THR A 182 12.76 -1.57 7.71
N PRO A 183 12.87 -0.57 8.59
CA PRO A 183 12.63 -0.79 10.02
C PRO A 183 11.23 -1.26 10.42
N ALA A 184 10.23 -1.23 9.53
CA ALA A 184 8.88 -1.71 9.85
C ALA A 184 8.84 -3.20 10.19
N ASP A 185 7.91 -3.60 11.06
CA ASP A 185 7.70 -4.98 11.50
C ASP A 185 6.42 -5.55 10.88
N CYS A 186 6.55 -6.20 9.71
CA CYS A 186 5.46 -6.89 9.02
C CYS A 186 5.48 -8.38 9.36
N GLU A 187 4.56 -8.84 10.20
CA GLU A 187 4.32 -10.26 10.46
C GLU A 187 3.46 -10.86 9.34
N VAL A 188 4.01 -11.80 8.55
CA VAL A 188 3.20 -12.54 7.56
C VAL A 188 2.49 -13.71 8.25
N VAL A 189 1.16 -13.74 8.14
CA VAL A 189 0.29 -14.69 8.85
C VAL A 189 -0.55 -15.54 7.90
N ASP A 190 -0.89 -16.75 8.35
CA ASP A 190 -1.74 -17.68 7.58
C ASP A 190 -3.22 -17.30 7.62
N ASP A 191 -3.69 -16.75 8.75
CA ASP A 191 -5.07 -16.33 8.97
C ASP A 191 -5.12 -14.88 9.45
N ILE A 192 -5.30 -13.97 8.49
CA ILE A 192 -5.43 -12.53 8.75
C ILE A 192 -6.79 -12.16 9.33
N VAL A 193 -7.82 -12.98 9.12
CA VAL A 193 -9.17 -12.73 9.66
C VAL A 193 -9.15 -12.88 11.18
N TYR A 194 -8.36 -13.83 11.70
CA TYR A 194 -8.16 -14.01 13.15
C TYR A 194 -7.39 -12.86 13.82
N LYS A 195 -6.57 -12.11 13.07
CA LYS A 195 -5.74 -11.00 13.58
C LYS A 195 -6.46 -9.63 13.61
N ARG A 196 -7.68 -9.53 13.05
CA ARG A 196 -8.49 -8.29 13.05
C ARG A 196 -9.19 -8.01 14.38
#